data_AF-X1TV46-F1
#
_entry.id   AF-X1TV46-F1
#
_cell.length_a   1.000
_cell.length_b   1.000
_cell.length_c   1.000
_cell.angle_alpha   90.00
_cell.angle_beta   90.00
_cell.angle_gamma   90.00
#
_symmetry.space_group_name_H-M   'P 1'
#
loop_
_entity.id
_entity.type
_entity.pdbx_description
1 polymer ?
#
loop_
_entity_poly.entity_id
_entity_poly.type
_entity_poly.pdbx_seq_one_letter_code
_entity_poly.pdbx_strand_id
1 'polypeptide(L)' 'MKSMTGYGEGREENERVEVYLQIKTLNHRFSEIEIYPSQLIPFAWEKT' A
#
# COMPACT_ATOMS: atom_id res chain seq x y z
N MET A 1 21.17 1.68 -16.93
CA MET A 1 20.03 1.90 -16.03
C MET A 1 19.82 0.65 -15.18
N LYS A 2 19.91 0.72 -13.85
CA LYS A 2 19.55 -0.41 -12.98
C LYS A 2 18.03 -0.50 -12.93
N SER A 3 17.46 -1.67 -13.20
CA SER A 3 16.05 -1.95 -12.94
C SER A 3 15.87 -1.91 -11.42
N MET A 4 15.17 -0.90 -10.89
CA MET A 4 14.73 -0.91 -9.49
C MET A 4 13.41 -1.67 -9.43
N THR A 5 13.52 -2.97 -9.22
CA THR A 5 12.39 -3.80 -8.80
C THR A 5 12.42 -3.88 -7.28
N GLY A 6 11.40 -3.33 -6.65
CA GLY A 6 11.24 -3.32 -5.21
C GLY A 6 9.93 -3.98 -4.83
N TYR A 7 9.99 -4.87 -3.85
CA TYR A 7 8.83 -5.44 -3.18
C TYR A 7 8.88 -5.02 -1.71
N GLY A 8 7.76 -4.53 -1.20
CA GLY A 8 7.57 -4.27 0.22
C GLY A 8 6.17 -4.67 0.64
N GLU A 9 6.06 -5.26 1.82
CA GLU A 9 4.78 -5.55 2.45
C GLU A 9 4.79 -5.05 3.90
N GLY A 10 3.62 -4.70 4.40
CA GLY A 10 3.44 -4.25 5.77
C GLY A 10 2.04 -4.57 6.26
N ARG A 11 1.94 -4.96 7.52
CA ARG A 11 0.67 -5.15 8.23
C ARG A 11 0.67 -4.23 9.42
N GLU A 12 -0.41 -3.48 9.57
CA GLU A 12 -0.65 -2.64 10.73
C GLU A 12 -2.07 -2.88 11.24
N GLU A 13 -2.21 -2.93 12.56
CA GLU A 13 -3.49 -3.16 13.22
C GLU A 13 -3.67 -2.19 14.40
N ASN A 14 -4.92 -1.77 14.59
CA ASN A 14 -5.36 -1.08 15.79
C ASN A 14 -6.70 -1.65 16.26
N GLU A 15 -7.26 -1.08 17.33
CA GLU A 15 -8.52 -1.55 17.93
C GLU A 15 -9.73 -1.56 16.98
N ARG A 16 -9.65 -0.88 15.83
CA ARG A 16 -10.77 -0.68 14.91
C ARG A 16 -10.57 -1.32 13.54
N VAL A 17 -9.33 -1.41 13.06
CA VAL A 17 -9.05 -1.84 11.70
C VAL A 17 -7.71 -2.57 11.61
N GLU A 18 -7.67 -3.52 10.68
CA GLU A 18 -6.45 -4.19 10.25
C GLU A 18 -6.24 -3.89 8.77
N VAL A 19 -5.02 -3.45 8.42
CA VAL A 19 -4.64 -3.14 7.04
C VAL A 19 -3.41 -3.94 6.66
N TYR A 20 -3.50 -4.62 5.52
CA TYR A 20 -2.35 -5.20 4.84
C TYR A 20 -2.06 -4.41 3.57
N LEU A 21 -0.81 -3.98 3.42
CA LEU A 21 -0.31 -3.19 2.30
C LEU A 21 0.75 -3.98 1.54
N GLN A 22 0.64 -3.98 0.22
CA GLN A 22 1.66 -4.52 -0.68
C GLN A 22 2.06 -3.46 -1.71
N ILE A 23 3.36 -3.21 -1.83
CA ILE A 23 3.95 -2.27 -2.78
C ILE A 23 4.84 -3.05 -3.74
N LYS A 24 4.53 -2.96 -5.04
CA LYS A 24 5.31 -3.55 -6.13
C LYS A 24 5.79 -2.42 -7.02
N THR A 25 7.10 -2.30 -7.19
CA THR A 25 7.70 -1.40 -8.17
C THR A 25 8.38 -2.22 -9.24
N LEU A 26 7.97 -2.03 -10.50
CA LEU A 26 8.52 -2.78 -11.65
C LEU A 26 9.72 -2.05 -12.27
N ASN A 27 9.80 -0.74 -12.08
CA ASN A 27 10.92 0.14 -12.42
C ASN A 27 10.58 1.57 -11.97
N HIS A 28 11.48 2.53 -12.22
CA HIS A 28 11.30 3.96 -11.90
C HIS A 28 10.06 4.64 -12.50
N ARG A 29 9.35 4.02 -13.45
CA ARG A 29 8.14 4.56 -14.09
C ARG A 29 6.84 3.91 -13.63
N PHE A 30 6.91 2.74 -13.00
CA PHE A 30 5.74 1.93 -12.65
C PHE A 30 5.78 1.56 -11.17
N SER A 31 4.86 2.16 -10.42
CA SER A 31 4.58 1.87 -9.02
C SER A 31 3.15 1.40 -8.89
N GLU A 32 2.96 0.20 -8.36
CA GLU A 32 1.67 -0.39 -8.04
C GLU A 32 1.56 -0.54 -6.52
N ILE A 33 0.48 -0.01 -5.95
CA ILE A 33 0.19 -0.05 -4.52
C ILE A 33 -1.16 -0.71 -4.35
N GLU A 34 -1.18 -1.85 -3.67
CA GLU A 34 -2.39 -2.61 -3.36
C GLU A 34 -2.63 -2.54 -1.85
N ILE A 35 -3.83 -2.12 -1.45
CA ILE A 35 -4.26 -2.03 -0.05
C ILE A 35 -5.41 -3.00 0.15
N TYR A 36 -5.23 -3.93 1.09
CA TYR A 36 -6.22 -4.94 1.46
C TYR A 36 -6.67 -4.69 2.90
N PRO A 37 -7.72 -3.89 3.10
CA PRO A 37 -8.27 -3.70 4.43
C PRO A 37 -9.23 -4.83 4.79
N SER A 38 -9.28 -5.18 6.08
CA SER A 38 -10.25 -6.18 6.59
C SER A 38 -11.70 -5.65 6.58
N GLN A 39 -11.88 -4.33 6.45
CA GLN A 39 -13.17 -3.65 6.40
C GLN A 39 -13.16 -2.55 5.33
N LEU A 40 -14.34 -2.16 4.86
CA LEU A 40 -14.49 -1.06 3.90
C LEU A 40 -13.98 0.24 4.54
N ILE A 41 -12.85 0.76 4.06
CA ILE A 41 -12.35 2.06 4.48
C ILE A 41 -13.10 3.12 3.67
N PRO A 42 -13.88 4.02 4.30
CA PRO A 42 -14.45 5.16 3.60
C PRO A 42 -13.28 6.00 3.07
N PHE A 43 -13.12 6.05 1.75
CA PHE A 43 -12.01 6.75 1.12
C PHE A 43 -12.22 8.26 1.23
N ALA A 44 -11.80 8.85 2.36
CA ALA A 44 -11.74 10.28 2.57
C ALA A 44 -10.30 10.73 2.32
N TRP A 45 -10.06 11.43 1.20
CA TRP A 45 -8.84 12.21 1.02
C TRP A 45 -8.88 13.38 2.00
N GLU A 46 -8.51 13.16 3.26
CA GLU A 46 -8.24 14.27 4.17
C GLU A 46 -6.88 14.87 3.81
N LYS A 47 -6.92 15.87 2.93
CA LYS A 47 -5.91 16.94 2.93
C LYS A 47 -6.09 17.73 4.22
N THR A 48 -5.11 17.68 5.11
CA THR A 48 -4.80 18.80 6.01
C THR A 48 -3.31 19.10 5.90
#